data_AF-A0AA38GNP1-F1
#
_entry.id   AF-A0AA38GNP1-F1
#
_cell.length_a   1.000
_cell.length_b   1.000
_cell.length_c   1.000
_cell.angle_alpha   90.00
_cell.angle_beta   90.00
_cell.angle_gamma   90.00
#
_symmetry.space_group_name_H-M   'P 1'
#
loop_
_entity.id
_entity.type
_entity.pdbx_description
1 polymer ?
#
loop_
_entity_poly.entity_id
_entity_poly.type
_entity_poly.pdbx_seq_one_letter_code
_entity_poly.pdbx_strand_id
1 'polypeptide(L)'
;MNSAEQSLSHQIGGVHDTLRFGLPGVKSDIIVAHPLQILREDARKQQSEMKRNILANTYGSAFPLKMDIERQILSRFQRPSGLLPSSMLGFESLTGTLDEFAVEDYLNDPRDSETYVPADMHHGMEVRLGLSNGP
;
A
#
# COMPACT_ATOMS: atom_id res chain seq x y z
N MET A 1 -14.96 16.56 -13.51
CA MET A 1 -16.01 17.28 -12.77
C MET A 1 -16.74 16.27 -11.90
N ASN A 2 -16.87 16.59 -10.62
CA ASN A 2 -17.43 15.81 -9.50
C ASN A 2 -16.43 14.90 -8.76
N SER A 3 -15.47 15.53 -8.07
CA SER A 3 -14.96 14.95 -6.82
C SER A 3 -16.06 15.10 -5.79
N ALA A 4 -16.63 13.98 -5.33
CA ALA A 4 -17.65 14.00 -4.30
C ALA A 4 -17.00 14.49 -2.99
N GLU A 5 -17.32 15.72 -2.60
CA GLU A 5 -17.09 16.20 -1.25
C GLU A 5 -17.97 15.39 -0.30
N GLN A 6 -17.46 14.26 0.18
CA GLN A 6 -18.03 13.56 1.33
C GLN A 6 -17.47 14.23 2.59
N SER A 7 -17.94 15.45 2.88
CA SER A 7 -17.77 15.99 4.23
C SER A 7 -18.76 15.28 5.14
N LEU A 8 -18.26 14.47 6.07
CA LEU A 8 -19.10 13.85 7.08
C LEU A 8 -19.62 14.95 8.01
N SER A 9 -20.94 14.98 8.23
CA SER A 9 -21.63 15.99 9.04
C SER A 9 -21.40 15.86 10.55
N HIS A 10 -20.61 14.89 10.99
CA HIS A 10 -20.30 14.65 12.40
C HIS A 10 -18.90 15.14 12.76
N GLN A 11 -18.71 15.55 14.02
CA GLN A 11 -17.40 15.97 14.54
C GLN A 11 -16.44 14.77 14.54
N ILE A 12 -15.43 14.82 13.68
CA ILE A 12 -14.34 13.85 13.65
C ILE A 12 -13.46 14.09 14.89
N GLY A 13 -13.44 13.13 15.82
CA GLY A 13 -12.57 13.14 17.01
C GLY A 13 -13.25 13.49 18.35
N GLY A 14 -14.57 13.68 18.40
CA GLY A 14 -15.35 13.88 19.63
C GLY A 14 -16.24 12.69 20.01
N VAL A 15 -16.89 12.74 21.18
CA VAL A 15 -17.92 11.75 21.58
C VAL A 15 -19.09 11.83 20.59
N HIS A 16 -19.42 10.70 19.95
CA HIS A 16 -20.49 10.61 18.95
C HIS A 16 -21.86 10.98 19.54
N ASP A 17 -22.50 12.03 19.01
CA ASP A 17 -23.82 12.49 19.43
C ASP A 17 -24.92 11.59 18.83
N THR A 18 -25.31 10.58 19.60
CA THR A 18 -26.26 9.54 19.20
C THR A 18 -27.68 10.05 18.97
N LEU A 19 -28.08 11.15 19.60
CA LEU A 19 -29.44 11.69 19.49
C LEU A 19 -29.66 12.44 18.18
N ARG A 20 -28.61 13.07 17.65
CA ARG A 20 -28.68 13.80 16.38
C ARG A 20 -28.33 12.94 15.18
N PHE A 21 -27.37 12.02 15.35
CA PHE A 21 -26.80 11.26 14.24
C PHE A 21 -27.16 9.78 14.25
N GLY A 22 -27.96 9.32 15.23
CA GLY A 22 -28.35 7.93 15.39
C GLY A 22 -27.30 7.07 16.07
N LEU A 23 -27.60 5.77 16.23
CA LEU A 23 -26.65 4.80 16.80
C LEU A 23 -25.35 4.76 15.98
N PRO A 24 -24.17 4.65 16.62
CA PRO A 24 -22.90 4.58 15.89
C PRO A 24 -22.91 3.34 14.99
N GLY A 25 -22.76 3.55 13.69
CA GLY A 25 -22.60 2.47 12.73
C GLY A 25 -21.14 2.29 12.39
N VAL A 26 -20.73 1.10 11.92
CA VAL A 26 -19.34 0.87 11.47
C VAL A 26 -18.89 1.91 10.43
N LYS A 27 -19.83 2.49 9.66
CA LYS A 27 -19.59 3.57 8.69
C LYS A 27 -19.24 4.93 9.32
N SER A 28 -19.70 5.22 10.53
CA SER A 28 -19.34 6.46 11.24
C SER A 28 -17.98 6.36 11.95
N ASP A 29 -17.54 5.14 12.27
CA ASP A 29 -16.22 4.86 12.88
C ASP A 29 -15.11 4.62 11.85
N ILE A 30 -15.41 4.72 10.54
CA ILE A 30 -14.35 4.76 9.53
C ILE A 30 -13.61 6.07 9.74
N ILE A 31 -12.44 5.97 10.40
CA ILE A 31 -11.50 7.07 10.59
C ILE A 31 -11.30 7.69 9.21
N VAL A 32 -11.80 8.91 9.04
CA VAL A 32 -11.55 9.69 7.83
C VAL A 32 -10.05 9.86 7.77
N ALA A 33 -9.42 9.25 6.75
CA ALA A 33 -8.00 9.47 6.49
C ALA A 33 -7.75 10.98 6.47
N HIS A 34 -6.64 11.41 7.06
CA HIS A 34 -6.36 12.83 7.18
C HIS A 34 -6.47 13.50 5.79
N PRO A 35 -7.12 14.67 5.64
CA PRO A 35 -7.40 15.24 4.30
C PRO A 35 -6.13 15.42 3.45
N LEU A 36 -5.00 15.73 4.09
CA LEU A 36 -3.69 15.78 3.44
C LEU A 36 -3.24 14.42 2.87
N GLN A 37 -3.54 13.32 3.57
CA GLN A 37 -3.19 11.98 3.11
C GLN A 37 -3.95 11.64 1.83
N ILE A 38 -5.25 11.92 1.79
CA ILE A 38 -6.09 11.73 0.59
C ILE A 38 -5.51 12.55 -0.58
N LEU A 39 -5.21 13.83 -0.35
CA LEU A 39 -4.62 14.69 -1.36
C LEU A 39 -3.27 14.16 -1.87
N ARG A 40 -2.41 13.64 -0.97
CA ARG A 40 -1.13 13.04 -1.33
C ARG A 40 -1.31 11.78 -2.18
N GLU A 41 -2.22 10.89 -1.79
CA GLU A 41 -2.51 9.66 -2.53
C GLU A 41 -3.06 9.95 -3.94
N ASP A 42 -3.97 10.91 -4.05
CA ASP A 42 -4.54 11.33 -5.33
C ASP A 42 -3.50 12.01 -6.22
N ALA A 43 -2.66 12.88 -5.66
CA ALA A 43 -1.55 13.48 -6.39
C ALA A 43 -0.58 12.40 -6.93
N ARG A 44 -0.27 11.37 -6.13
CA ARG A 44 0.57 10.25 -6.55
C ARG A 44 -0.06 9.45 -7.70
N LYS A 45 -1.37 9.17 -7.63
CA LYS A 45 -2.10 8.49 -8.71
C LYS A 45 -2.07 9.31 -10.00
N GLN A 46 -2.45 10.59 -9.93
CA GLN A 46 -2.43 11.50 -11.07
C GLN A 46 -1.04 11.62 -11.68
N GLN A 47 0.01 11.72 -10.86
CA GLN A 47 1.39 11.77 -11.35
C GLN A 47 1.79 10.49 -12.09
N SER A 48 1.37 9.33 -11.60
CA SER A 48 1.65 8.05 -12.26
C SER A 48 0.95 7.93 -13.62
N GLU A 49 -0.30 8.37 -13.73
CA GLU A 49 -1.06 8.40 -14.97
C GLU A 49 -0.45 9.39 -15.98
N MET A 50 -0.09 10.59 -15.52
CA MET A 50 0.60 11.57 -16.37
C MET A 50 1.92 11.01 -16.91
N LYS A 51 2.76 10.40 -16.06
CA LYS A 51 4.01 9.75 -16.47
C LYS A 51 3.75 8.66 -17.51
N ARG A 52 2.75 7.80 -17.29
CA ARG A 52 2.36 6.75 -18.25
C ARG A 52 1.95 7.32 -19.60
N ASN A 53 1.15 8.38 -19.62
CA ASN A 53 0.70 9.04 -20.84
C ASN A 53 1.86 9.67 -21.61
N ILE A 54 2.79 10.33 -20.90
CA ILE A 54 4.00 10.89 -21.50
C ILE A 54 4.84 9.78 -22.16
N LEU A 55 5.04 8.66 -21.47
CA LEU A 55 5.79 7.51 -22.00
C LEU A 55 5.11 6.89 -23.23
N ALA A 56 3.78 6.76 -23.20
CA ALA A 56 3.02 6.27 -24.36
C ALA A 56 3.15 7.20 -25.56
N ASN A 57 3.13 8.51 -25.35
CA ASN A 57 3.25 9.51 -26.42
C ASN A 57 4.67 9.61 -26.99
N THR A 58 5.69 9.39 -26.16
CA THR A 58 7.11 9.53 -26.55
C THR A 58 7.67 8.26 -27.19
N TYR A 59 7.36 7.09 -26.62
CA TYR A 59 7.93 5.80 -27.04
C TYR A 59 6.91 4.84 -27.66
N GLY A 60 5.64 5.23 -27.71
CA GLY A 60 4.54 4.41 -28.21
C GLY A 60 3.85 3.57 -27.14
N SER A 61 2.72 2.97 -27.49
CA SER A 61 1.86 2.21 -26.57
C SER A 61 2.51 0.92 -26.03
N ALA A 62 3.50 0.36 -26.72
CA ALA A 62 4.17 -0.87 -26.31
C ALA A 62 5.05 -0.69 -25.06
N PHE A 63 5.62 0.50 -24.85
CA PHE A 63 6.52 0.77 -23.74
C PHE A 63 5.85 0.69 -22.36
N PRO A 64 4.72 1.40 -22.09
CA PRO A 64 4.02 1.24 -20.81
C PRO A 64 3.48 -0.18 -20.59
N LEU A 65 3.09 -0.89 -21.65
CA LEU A 65 2.69 -2.30 -21.53
C LEU A 65 3.86 -3.20 -21.08
N LYS A 66 5.06 -2.98 -21.63
CA LYS A 66 6.26 -3.66 -21.18
C LYS A 66 6.52 -3.38 -19.69
N MET A 67 6.42 -2.13 -19.26
CA MET A 67 6.58 -1.77 -17.85
C MET A 67 5.55 -2.45 -16.95
N ASP A 68 4.30 -2.58 -17.39
CA ASP A 68 3.26 -3.29 -16.64
C ASP A 68 3.60 -4.78 -16.47
N ILE A 69 4.14 -5.42 -17.51
CA ILE A 69 4.61 -6.81 -17.46
C ILE A 69 5.79 -6.95 -16.50
N GLU A 70 6.81 -6.08 -16.61
CA GLU A 70 7.97 -6.07 -15.71
C GLU A 70 7.52 -5.87 -14.26
N ARG A 71 6.58 -4.96 -14.01
CA ARG A 71 5.99 -4.73 -12.70
C ARG A 71 5.33 -5.99 -12.13
N GLN A 72 4.56 -6.73 -12.93
CA GLN A 72 3.92 -7.98 -12.50
C GLN A 72 4.92 -9.10 -12.21
N ILE A 73 6.03 -9.18 -12.96
CA ILE A 73 7.07 -10.18 -12.74
C ILE A 73 7.82 -9.84 -11.45
N LEU A 74 8.24 -8.59 -11.28
CA LEU A 74 9.04 -8.15 -10.13
C LEU A 74 8.24 -8.14 -8.82
N SER A 75 6.92 -7.93 -8.87
CA SER A 75 6.08 -7.96 -7.66
C SER A 75 5.93 -9.35 -7.04
N ARG A 76 6.21 -10.42 -7.81
CA ARG A 76 6.02 -11.82 -7.38
C ARG A 76 7.30 -12.46 -6.85
N PHE A 77 8.46 -11.87 -7.12
CA PHE A 77 9.73 -12.47 -6.75
C PHE A 77 9.93 -12.35 -5.24
N GLN A 78 9.71 -13.45 -4.52
CA GLN A 78 9.86 -13.52 -3.07
C GLN A 78 10.69 -14.74 -2.69
N ARG A 79 11.59 -14.54 -1.72
CA ARG A 79 12.31 -15.63 -1.08
C ARG A 79 11.31 -16.48 -0.26
N PRO A 80 11.55 -17.78 -0.09
CA PRO A 80 10.79 -18.58 0.87
C PRO A 80 10.78 -17.91 2.25
N SER A 81 9.68 -18.06 2.99
CA SER A 81 9.56 -17.59 4.37
C SER A 81 10.75 -18.08 5.19
N GLY A 82 11.50 -17.17 5.80
CA GLY A 82 12.72 -17.49 6.54
C GLY A 82 13.27 -16.28 7.31
N LEU A 83 14.45 -16.47 7.90
CA LEU A 83 15.12 -15.50 8.77
C LEU A 83 15.35 -14.13 8.11
N LEU A 84 15.58 -14.09 6.80
CA LEU A 84 15.83 -12.86 6.07
C LEU A 84 14.61 -12.46 5.25
N PRO A 85 14.04 -11.26 5.46
CA PRO A 85 12.93 -10.78 4.64
C PRO A 85 13.36 -10.59 3.19
N SER A 86 12.43 -10.79 2.25
CA SER A 86 12.63 -10.43 0.85
C SER A 86 12.38 -8.94 0.63
N SER A 87 13.42 -8.20 0.23
CA SER A 87 13.29 -6.84 -0.31
C SER A 87 12.87 -6.91 -1.78
N MET A 88 11.95 -6.05 -2.22
CA MET A 88 11.48 -6.01 -3.61
C MET A 88 12.29 -5.00 -4.43
N LEU A 89 13.63 -5.00 -4.30
CA LEU A 89 14.52 -3.96 -4.83
C LEU A 89 14.28 -3.66 -6.32
N GLY A 90 14.13 -4.70 -7.14
CA GLY A 90 13.85 -4.53 -8.57
C GLY A 90 12.51 -3.85 -8.82
N PHE A 91 11.46 -4.24 -8.09
CA PHE A 91 10.15 -3.62 -8.18
C PHE A 91 10.18 -2.16 -7.70
N GLU A 92 10.86 -1.90 -6.58
CA GLU A 92 11.00 -0.56 -6.00
C GLU A 92 11.77 0.39 -6.92
N SER A 93 12.80 -0.13 -7.62
CA SER A 93 13.53 0.63 -8.65
C SER A 93 12.64 0.98 -9.84
N LEU A 94 11.78 0.05 -10.28
CA LEU A 94 10.85 0.28 -11.39
C LEU A 94 9.74 1.28 -11.01
N THR A 95 9.23 1.21 -9.78
CA THR A 95 8.21 2.14 -9.28
C THR A 95 8.78 3.49 -8.87
N GLY A 96 10.10 3.61 -8.76
CA GLY A 96 10.81 4.79 -8.28
C GLY A 96 10.60 5.07 -6.79
N THR A 97 10.16 4.06 -6.02
CA THR A 97 10.00 4.17 -4.57
C THR A 97 11.32 3.96 -3.84
N LEU A 98 12.32 3.36 -4.50
CA LEU A 98 13.65 3.16 -3.95
C LEU A 98 14.35 4.48 -3.56
N ASP A 99 14.04 5.57 -4.27
CA ASP A 99 14.62 6.89 -4.03
C ASP A 99 13.76 7.78 -3.11
N GLU A 100 12.56 7.32 -2.71
CA GLU A 100 11.65 8.08 -1.84
C GLU A 100 11.96 7.75 -0.37
N PHE A 101 12.32 8.76 0.41
CA PHE A 101 12.51 8.62 1.86
C PHE A 101 11.21 8.97 2.60
N ALA A 102 10.66 8.01 3.33
CA ALA A 102 9.41 8.12 4.04
C ALA A 102 9.63 8.21 5.56
N VAL A 103 8.55 8.43 6.32
CA VAL A 103 8.63 8.56 7.79
C VAL A 103 8.94 7.20 8.41
N GLU A 104 8.47 6.13 7.77
CA GLU A 104 8.71 4.75 8.17
C GLU A 104 10.20 4.40 8.06
N ASP A 105 10.94 4.97 7.12
CA ASP A 105 12.39 4.73 6.99
C ASP A 105 13.18 5.32 8.16
N TYR A 106 12.62 6.33 8.84
CA TYR A 106 13.19 6.89 10.07
C TYR A 106 12.88 6.03 11.31
N LEU A 107 11.74 5.33 11.30
CA LEU A 107 11.29 4.49 12.39
C LEU A 107 11.75 3.05 12.13
N ASN A 108 12.84 2.63 12.79
CA ASN A 108 13.43 1.28 12.67
C ASN A 108 12.41 0.19 12.34
N ASP A 109 12.74 -0.66 11.37
CA ASP A 109 11.86 -1.75 10.94
C ASP A 109 11.53 -2.67 12.14
N PRO A 110 10.25 -2.92 12.45
CA PRO A 110 9.87 -3.83 13.53
C PRO A 110 10.43 -5.25 13.36
N ARG A 111 10.80 -5.64 12.12
CA ARG A 111 11.43 -6.93 11.81
C ARG A 111 12.88 -7.01 12.30
N ASP A 112 13.55 -5.87 12.49
CA ASP A 112 14.92 -5.79 13.01
C ASP A 112 14.96 -5.72 14.54
N SER A 113 13.81 -5.82 15.21
CA SER A 113 13.72 -5.86 16.67
C SER A 113 14.36 -7.13 17.22
N GLU A 114 15.10 -7.02 18.34
CA GLU A 114 15.65 -8.18 19.06
C GLU A 114 14.57 -9.16 19.54
N THR A 115 13.34 -8.68 19.73
CA THR A 115 12.18 -9.48 20.14
C THR A 115 11.53 -10.20 18.96
N TYR A 116 11.94 -9.92 17.71
CA TYR A 116 11.36 -10.54 16.53
C TYR A 116 11.67 -12.04 16.49
N VAL A 117 10.63 -12.86 16.52
CA VAL A 117 10.75 -14.32 16.37
C VAL A 117 10.41 -14.66 14.92
N PRO A 118 11.38 -15.16 14.12
CA PRO A 118 11.13 -15.56 12.74
C PRO A 118 10.06 -16.66 12.68
N ALA A 119 9.17 -16.57 11.69
CA ALA A 119 8.20 -17.63 11.44
C ALA A 119 8.90 -18.94 11.05
N ASP A 120 8.33 -20.08 11.48
CA ASP A 120 8.82 -21.40 11.08
C ASP A 120 8.77 -21.54 9.55
N MET A 121 9.93 -21.89 8.96
CA MET A 121 10.09 -22.03 7.51
C MET A 121 9.24 -23.16 6.95
N HIS A 122 9.14 -24.26 7.70
CA HIS A 122 8.38 -25.44 7.27
C HIS A 122 6.90 -25.11 7.19
N HIS A 123 6.35 -24.61 8.30
CA HIS A 123 4.96 -24.18 8.34
C HIS A 123 4.64 -23.09 7.30
N GLY A 124 5.50 -22.08 7.14
CA GLY A 124 5.29 -21.02 6.14
C GLY A 124 5.27 -21.55 4.70
N MET A 125 6.07 -22.58 4.38
CA MET A 125 6.06 -23.23 3.07
C MET A 125 4.81 -24.09 2.86
N GLU A 126 4.34 -24.77 3.90
CA GLU A 126 3.09 -25.55 3.86
C GLU A 126 1.89 -24.65 3.56
N VAL A 127 1.79 -23.48 4.21
CA VAL A 127 0.73 -22.49 3.93
C VAL A 127 0.81 -22.01 2.48
N ARG A 128 2.02 -21.69 2.00
CA ARG A 128 2.22 -21.22 0.62
C ARG A 128 1.85 -22.27 -0.44
N LEU A 129 2.08 -23.54 -0.14
CA LEU A 129 1.70 -24.67 -1.01
C LEU A 129 0.24 -25.09 -0.84
N GLY A 130 -0.49 -24.52 0.12
CA GLY A 130 -1.88 -24.90 0.42
C GLY A 130 -2.00 -26.24 1.14
N LEU A 131 -0.94 -26.70 1.80
CA LEU A 131 -0.91 -27.95 2.58
C LEU A 131 -1.37 -27.73 4.04
N SER A 132 -1.20 -26.53 4.58
CA SER A 132 -1.68 -26.15 5.91
C SER A 132 -2.55 -24.89 5.84
N ASN A 133 -3.47 -24.76 6.80
CA ASN A 133 -4.21 -23.50 6.97
C ASN A 133 -3.26 -22.44 7.54
N GLY A 134 -3.31 -21.23 7.00
CA GLY A 134 -2.56 -20.09 7.54
C GLY A 134 -3.07 -19.67 8.92
N PRO A 135 -2.28 -18.87 9.66
CA PRO A 135 -2.74 -18.22 10.89
C PRO A 135 -3.92 -17.27 10.66
#